data_AF-A0A7J9RCE3-F1
#
_entry.id   AF-A0A7J9RCE3-F1
#
_cell.length_a   1.000
_cell.length_b   1.000
_cell.length_c   1.000
_cell.angle_alpha   90.00
_cell.angle_beta   90.00
_cell.angle_gamma   90.00
#
_symmetry.space_group_name_H-M   'P 1'
#
loop_
_entity.id
_entity.type
_entity.pdbx_description
1 polymer ?
#
loop_
_entity_poly.entity_id
_entity_poly.type
_entity_poly.pdbx_seq_one_letter_code
_entity_poly.pdbx_strand_id
1 'polypeptide(L)'
;MADGGASTMILLVTSLLISGAASVVLLESWGDVAQANGKNNRGKVADAETDVSFSGDRGDTLLDTSGANQEITLYFQNTGIRPLDKSSFTIFVDGVSSSVVGAATLYPANGVWATDYVLEVTVSDSNFNYLDNDLATVTIIVQSTVSDGVQGTDSETAEVRLSV
;
A
#
# COMPACT_ATOMS: atom_id res chain seq x y z
N MET A 1 -61.54 35.21 23.12
CA MET A 1 -60.80 34.50 22.07
C MET A 1 -59.41 35.11 22.01
N ALA A 2 -58.46 34.51 22.73
CA ALA A 2 -57.09 34.98 22.79
C ALA A 2 -56.32 34.43 21.58
N ASP A 3 -55.84 35.35 20.75
CA ASP A 3 -54.60 35.31 19.96
C ASP A 3 -53.95 33.93 19.71
N GLY A 4 -54.48 33.18 18.72
CA GLY A 4 -53.77 32.04 18.11
C GLY A 4 -52.72 32.46 17.06
N GLY A 5 -52.60 33.76 16.76
CA GLY A 5 -51.68 34.30 15.75
C GLY A 5 -50.24 34.39 16.24
N ALA A 6 -50.04 34.82 17.49
CA ALA A 6 -48.71 34.86 18.10
C ALA A 6 -48.12 33.44 18.29
N SER A 7 -48.93 32.48 18.75
CA SER A 7 -48.47 31.09 18.95
C SER A 7 -48.12 30.39 17.62
N THR A 8 -48.89 30.62 16.56
CA THR A 8 -48.58 30.08 15.22
C THR A 8 -47.35 30.73 14.61
N MET A 9 -47.15 32.04 14.78
CA MET A 9 -45.92 32.72 14.35
C MET A 9 -44.69 32.23 15.12
N ILE A 10 -44.80 32.02 16.44
CA ILE A 10 -43.72 31.46 17.25
C ILE A 10 -43.36 30.05 16.76
N LEU A 11 -44.35 29.18 16.52
CA LEU A 11 -44.11 27.83 16.00
C LEU A 11 -43.50 27.84 14.59
N LEU A 12 -43.92 28.77 13.73
CA LEU A 12 -43.34 28.92 12.41
C LEU A 12 -41.86 29.34 12.49
N VAL A 13 -41.54 30.36 13.30
CA VAL A 13 -40.17 30.84 13.49
C VAL A 13 -39.28 29.77 14.11
N THR A 14 -39.75 29.05 15.14
CA THR A 14 -38.96 27.96 15.74
C THR A 14 -38.76 26.80 14.77
N SER A 15 -39.78 26.42 14.00
CA SER A 15 -39.65 25.38 12.98
C SER A 15 -38.64 25.76 11.89
N LEU A 16 -38.62 27.02 11.45
CA LEU A 16 -37.66 27.53 10.47
C LEU A 16 -36.22 27.55 11.01
N LEU A 17 -36.03 27.97 12.27
CA LEU A 17 -34.71 27.96 12.90
C LEU A 17 -34.16 26.54 13.05
N ILE A 18 -35.00 25.59 13.49
CA ILE A 18 -34.62 24.19 13.61
C ILE A 18 -34.33 23.59 12.22
N SER A 19 -35.16 23.87 11.22
CA SER A 19 -34.93 23.44 9.84
C SER A 19 -33.64 24.03 9.27
N GLY A 20 -33.32 25.29 9.57
CA GLY A 20 -32.09 25.94 9.16
C GLY A 20 -30.86 25.29 9.79
N ALA A 21 -30.88 25.09 11.11
CA ALA A 21 -29.79 24.41 11.83
C ALA A 21 -29.59 22.97 11.34
N ALA A 22 -30.68 22.22 11.15
CA ALA A 22 -30.61 20.85 10.61
C ALA A 22 -30.05 20.83 9.17
N SER A 23 -30.41 21.81 8.34
CA SER A 23 -29.89 21.91 6.97
C SER A 23 -28.39 22.15 6.94
N VAL A 24 -27.86 23.00 7.83
CA VAL A 24 -26.40 23.25 7.92
C VAL A 24 -25.65 21.96 8.27
N VAL A 25 -26.09 21.23 9.30
CA VAL A 25 -25.47 19.96 9.70
C VAL A 25 -25.53 18.93 8.58
N LEU A 26 -26.67 18.85 7.87
CA LEU A 26 -26.79 17.95 6.73
C LEU A 26 -25.81 18.32 5.61
N LEU A 27 -25.66 19.60 5.27
CA LEU A 27 -24.73 20.06 4.24
C LEU A 27 -23.27 19.75 4.60
N GLU A 28 -22.89 19.95 5.87
CA GLU A 28 -21.55 19.61 6.35
C GLU A 28 -21.29 18.10 6.21
N SER A 29 -22.21 17.25 6.69
CA SER A 29 -22.07 15.79 6.59
C SER A 29 -22.01 15.30 5.14
N TRP A 30 -22.79 15.90 4.23
CA TRP A 30 -22.71 15.59 2.80
C TRP A 30 -21.38 16.03 2.17
N GLY A 31 -20.84 17.16 2.61
CA GLY A 31 -19.50 17.63 2.22
C GLY A 31 -18.41 16.61 2.60
N ASP A 32 -18.46 16.11 3.84
CA ASP A 32 -17.52 15.10 4.33
C ASP A 32 -17.63 13.79 3.53
N VAL A 33 -18.86 13.33 3.26
CA VAL A 33 -19.10 12.12 2.44
C VAL A 33 -18.56 12.31 1.02
N ALA A 34 -18.79 13.47 0.41
CA ALA A 34 -18.27 13.77 -0.93
C ALA A 34 -16.73 13.78 -0.96
N GLN A 35 -16.10 14.36 0.06
CA GLN A 35 -14.64 14.38 0.19
C GLN A 35 -14.09 12.96 0.40
N ALA A 36 -14.69 12.17 1.28
CA ALA A 36 -14.30 10.79 1.54
C ALA A 36 -14.44 9.92 0.27
N ASN A 37 -15.54 10.07 -0.47
CA ASN A 37 -15.74 9.36 -1.74
C ASN A 37 -14.68 9.76 -2.78
N GLY A 38 -14.37 11.06 -2.88
CA GLY A 38 -13.30 11.56 -3.75
C GLY A 38 -11.94 10.96 -3.40
N LYS A 39 -11.60 10.86 -2.10
CA LYS A 39 -10.35 10.24 -1.64
C LYS A 39 -10.34 8.74 -1.94
N ASN A 40 -11.44 8.02 -1.70
CA ASN A 40 -11.54 6.59 -1.99
C ASN A 40 -11.39 6.30 -3.49
N ASN A 41 -12.00 7.11 -4.36
CA ASN A 41 -11.82 6.94 -5.81
C ASN A 41 -10.38 7.18 -6.24
N ARG A 42 -9.71 8.22 -5.70
CA ARG A 42 -8.28 8.44 -5.96
C ARG A 42 -7.43 7.29 -5.43
N GLY A 43 -7.76 6.72 -4.27
CA GLY A 43 -7.08 5.56 -3.70
C GLY A 43 -7.18 4.34 -4.63
N LYS A 44 -8.37 4.03 -5.14
CA LYS A 44 -8.55 2.92 -6.10
C LYS A 44 -7.77 3.11 -7.40
N VAL A 45 -7.71 4.35 -7.89
CA VAL A 45 -6.86 4.67 -9.06
C VAL A 45 -5.40 4.49 -8.70
N ALA A 46 -4.97 4.93 -7.51
CA ALA A 46 -3.60 4.75 -7.07
C ALA A 46 -3.21 3.27 -6.94
N ASP A 47 -4.09 2.42 -6.38
CA ASP A 47 -3.91 0.97 -6.34
C ASP A 47 -3.76 0.40 -7.76
N ALA A 48 -4.65 0.76 -8.69
CA ALA A 48 -4.59 0.28 -10.08
C ALA A 48 -3.36 0.75 -10.87
N GLU A 49 -2.72 1.84 -10.44
CA GLU A 49 -1.52 2.41 -11.05
C GLU A 49 -0.21 1.96 -10.36
N THR A 50 -0.34 1.26 -9.23
CA THR A 50 0.76 0.68 -8.46
C THR A 50 0.85 -0.78 -8.85
N ASP A 51 2.02 -1.22 -9.29
CA ASP A 51 2.21 -2.60 -9.74
C ASP A 51 3.69 -2.97 -9.56
N VAL A 52 3.94 -4.15 -9.01
CA VAL A 52 5.27 -4.72 -8.80
C VAL A 52 5.31 -6.12 -9.37
N SER A 53 6.45 -6.49 -9.96
CA SER A 53 6.66 -7.84 -10.47
C SER A 53 8.01 -8.39 -10.07
N PHE A 54 8.10 -9.71 -9.95
CA PHE A 54 9.36 -10.38 -9.71
C PHE A 54 10.22 -10.34 -10.98
N SER A 55 11.45 -9.82 -10.87
CA SER A 55 12.34 -9.54 -12.00
C SER A 55 13.54 -10.48 -12.11
N GLY A 56 13.80 -11.33 -11.10
CA GLY A 56 14.93 -12.26 -11.09
C GLY A 56 14.64 -13.60 -11.79
N ASP A 57 15.65 -14.47 -11.88
CA ASP A 57 15.45 -15.85 -12.30
C ASP A 57 14.79 -16.66 -11.17
N ARG A 58 13.51 -16.99 -11.35
CA ARG A 58 12.75 -17.80 -10.39
C ARG A 58 13.28 -19.24 -10.30
N GLY A 59 14.03 -19.72 -11.29
CA GLY A 59 14.61 -21.06 -11.32
C GLY A 59 15.98 -21.18 -10.64
N ASP A 60 16.64 -20.06 -10.36
CA ASP A 60 18.00 -19.99 -9.83
C ASP A 60 18.14 -18.77 -8.90
N THR A 61 17.35 -18.75 -7.83
CA THR A 61 17.37 -17.66 -6.84
C THR A 61 18.45 -17.91 -5.80
N LEU A 62 19.35 -16.94 -5.64
CA LEU A 62 20.52 -17.06 -4.76
C LEU A 62 20.13 -17.22 -3.28
N LEU A 63 20.61 -18.31 -2.70
CA LEU A 63 20.58 -18.64 -1.27
C LEU A 63 22.02 -18.66 -0.73
N ASP A 64 22.40 -17.64 0.03
CA ASP A 64 23.68 -17.63 0.73
C ASP A 64 23.55 -18.38 2.06
N THR A 65 24.31 -19.48 2.20
CA THR A 65 24.41 -20.28 3.42
C THR A 65 25.76 -20.15 4.12
N SER A 66 26.62 -19.23 3.71
CA SER A 66 27.98 -19.05 4.25
C SER A 66 28.01 -18.32 5.60
N GLY A 67 26.95 -17.55 5.89
CA GLY A 67 26.79 -16.76 7.10
C GLY A 67 26.22 -17.53 8.31
N ALA A 68 25.96 -16.81 9.40
CA ALA A 68 25.32 -17.37 10.60
C ALA A 68 23.81 -17.63 10.39
N ASN A 69 23.18 -16.82 9.53
CA ASN A 69 21.81 -17.02 9.06
C ASN A 69 21.85 -17.20 7.54
N GLN A 70 20.84 -17.86 6.99
CA GLN A 70 20.66 -17.93 5.55
C GLN A 70 20.11 -16.61 5.01
N GLU A 71 20.56 -16.23 3.82
CA GLU A 71 20.14 -14.99 3.15
C GLU A 71 19.66 -15.31 1.72
N ILE A 72 18.54 -14.72 1.31
CA ILE A 72 17.98 -14.90 -0.03
C ILE A 72 18.01 -13.55 -0.75
N THR A 73 18.60 -13.50 -1.94
CA THR A 73 18.66 -12.28 -2.75
C THR A 73 17.55 -12.27 -3.80
N LEU A 74 16.73 -11.22 -3.79
CA LEU A 74 15.50 -11.10 -4.57
C LEU A 74 15.51 -9.82 -5.39
N TYR A 75 14.81 -9.85 -6.53
CA TYR A 75 14.73 -8.74 -7.48
C TYR A 75 13.28 -8.42 -7.82
N PHE A 76 12.87 -7.17 -7.62
CA PHE A 76 11.52 -6.70 -7.89
C PHE A 76 11.53 -5.48 -8.79
N GLN A 77 10.77 -5.51 -9.88
CA GLN A 77 10.60 -4.39 -10.79
C GLN A 77 9.29 -3.66 -10.48
N ASN A 78 9.34 -2.32 -10.50
CA ASN A 78 8.13 -1.53 -10.56
C ASN A 78 7.57 -1.59 -12.00
N THR A 79 6.49 -2.33 -12.21
CA THR A 79 5.79 -2.43 -13.51
C THR A 79 4.64 -1.44 -13.63
N GLY A 80 4.29 -0.76 -12.55
CA GLY A 80 3.27 0.28 -12.49
C GLY A 80 3.77 1.64 -12.99
N ILE A 81 2.86 2.62 -13.02
CA ILE A 81 3.19 3.99 -13.46
C ILE A 81 3.48 4.94 -12.29
N ARG A 82 3.23 4.51 -11.05
CA ARG A 82 3.55 5.26 -9.85
C ARG A 82 4.93 4.86 -9.30
N PRO A 83 5.78 5.82 -8.89
CA PRO A 83 7.00 5.48 -8.15
C PRO A 83 6.67 4.79 -6.83
N LEU A 84 7.35 3.67 -6.56
CA LEU A 84 7.23 2.91 -5.32
C LEU A 84 8.09 3.53 -4.22
N ASP A 85 7.63 3.39 -2.98
CA ASP A 85 8.40 3.79 -1.80
C ASP A 85 9.34 2.66 -1.39
N LYS A 86 10.64 2.85 -1.66
CA LYS A 86 11.72 1.92 -1.29
C LYS A 86 11.90 1.69 0.21
N SER A 87 11.20 2.45 1.06
CA SER A 87 11.24 2.28 2.52
C SER A 87 9.97 1.64 3.09
N SER A 88 8.94 1.48 2.26
CA SER A 88 7.61 1.00 2.65
C SER A 88 7.24 -0.25 1.84
N PHE A 89 8.04 -1.30 1.98
CA PHE A 89 7.73 -2.63 1.46
C PHE A 89 7.92 -3.69 2.56
N THR A 90 7.30 -4.85 2.38
CA THR A 90 7.48 -6.02 3.26
C THR A 90 7.55 -7.27 2.42
N ILE A 91 8.45 -8.19 2.79
CA ILE A 91 8.65 -9.45 2.08
C ILE A 91 8.33 -10.60 3.04
N PHE A 92 7.60 -11.57 2.53
CA PHE A 92 7.31 -12.83 3.19
C PHE A 92 7.94 -13.95 2.39
N VAL A 93 8.55 -14.91 3.08
CA VAL A 93 9.02 -16.17 2.51
C VAL A 93 8.29 -17.30 3.21
N ASP A 94 7.60 -18.14 2.43
CA ASP A 94 6.67 -19.19 2.90
C ASP A 94 5.63 -18.68 3.91
N GLY A 95 5.16 -17.44 3.70
CA GLY A 95 4.17 -16.78 4.55
C GLY A 95 4.73 -16.21 5.86
N VAL A 96 6.04 -16.32 6.12
CA VAL A 96 6.71 -15.73 7.28
C VAL A 96 7.36 -14.41 6.86
N SER A 97 7.12 -13.33 7.62
CA SER A 97 7.74 -12.03 7.36
C SER A 97 9.25 -12.14 7.53
N SER A 98 10.00 -11.74 6.52
CA SER A 98 11.46 -11.76 6.53
C SER A 98 12.04 -10.37 6.80
N SER A 99 13.22 -10.31 7.40
CA SER A 99 13.93 -9.05 7.65
C SER A 99 14.84 -8.72 6.48
N VAL A 100 14.89 -7.44 6.09
CA VAL A 100 15.86 -6.98 5.09
C VAL A 100 17.25 -6.92 5.71
N VAL A 101 18.23 -7.51 5.04
CA VAL A 101 19.64 -7.46 5.41
C VAL A 101 20.30 -6.30 4.66
N GLY A 102 20.91 -5.38 5.41
CA GLY A 102 21.57 -4.22 4.82
C GLY A 102 20.59 -3.22 4.18
N ALA A 103 21.05 -2.56 3.12
CA ALA A 103 20.24 -1.60 2.36
C ALA A 103 19.84 -2.19 1.02
N ALA A 104 18.57 -2.04 0.63
CA ALA A 104 18.11 -2.42 -0.69
C ALA A 104 18.74 -1.52 -1.77
N THR A 105 19.14 -2.13 -2.88
CA THR A 105 19.85 -1.46 -3.98
C THR A 105 18.90 -1.23 -5.15
N LEU A 106 18.93 -0.04 -5.75
CA LEU A 106 18.12 0.29 -6.92
C LEU A 106 18.95 0.25 -8.20
N TYR A 107 18.32 -0.25 -9.26
CA TYR A 107 18.84 -0.25 -10.61
C TYR A 107 17.87 0.50 -11.53
N PRO A 108 18.27 1.68 -12.06
CA PRO A 108 19.49 2.43 -11.76
C PRO A 108 19.51 3.06 -10.34
N ALA A 109 20.72 3.30 -9.83
CA ALA A 109 20.97 3.79 -8.46
C ALA A 109 20.73 5.30 -8.32
N ASN A 110 19.47 5.75 -8.47
CA ASN A 110 19.09 7.16 -8.35
C ASN A 110 18.25 7.47 -7.10
N GLY A 111 18.01 6.46 -6.25
CA GLY A 111 17.30 6.58 -4.99
C GLY A 111 15.77 6.62 -5.08
N VAL A 112 15.19 6.57 -6.29
CA VAL A 112 13.74 6.53 -6.54
C VAL A 112 13.39 5.22 -7.24
N TRP A 113 12.44 4.46 -6.69
CA TRP A 113 11.96 3.25 -7.34
C TRP A 113 10.91 3.58 -8.41
N ALA A 114 11.37 4.20 -9.50
CA ALA A 114 10.52 4.63 -10.60
C ALA A 114 10.01 3.43 -11.43
N THR A 115 9.07 3.68 -12.34
CA THR A 115 8.63 2.70 -13.34
C THR A 115 9.83 2.10 -14.08
N ASP A 116 9.78 0.80 -14.32
CA ASP A 116 10.81 -0.03 -14.94
C ASP A 116 12.10 -0.19 -14.14
N TYR A 117 12.15 0.29 -12.89
CA TYR A 117 13.35 0.18 -12.06
C TYR A 117 13.27 -1.07 -11.20
N VAL A 118 14.43 -1.68 -10.99
CA VAL A 118 14.56 -2.92 -10.23
C VAL A 118 15.15 -2.63 -8.87
N LEU A 119 14.53 -3.18 -7.83
CA LEU A 119 15.03 -3.24 -6.47
C LEU A 119 15.67 -4.61 -6.25
N GLU A 120 16.95 -4.63 -5.91
CA GLU A 120 17.62 -5.78 -5.31
C GLU A 120 17.52 -5.69 -3.79
N VAL A 121 17.11 -6.78 -3.18
CA VAL A 121 16.92 -6.86 -1.74
C VAL A 121 17.32 -8.24 -1.24
N THR A 122 18.12 -8.24 -0.19
CA THR A 122 18.50 -9.46 0.52
C THR A 122 17.65 -9.59 1.77
N VAL A 123 17.07 -10.76 1.99
CA VAL A 123 16.22 -11.05 3.15
C VAL A 123 16.76 -12.22 3.96
N SER A 124 16.52 -12.20 5.26
CA SER A 124 16.90 -13.25 6.18
C SER A 124 15.85 -13.42 7.29
N ASP A 125 15.76 -14.63 7.82
CA ASP A 125 15.01 -14.96 9.03
C ASP A 125 15.75 -16.06 9.79
N SER A 126 15.66 -16.07 11.12
CA SER A 126 16.32 -17.08 11.96
C SER A 126 15.76 -18.48 11.78
N ASN A 127 14.56 -18.61 11.21
CA ASN A 127 13.92 -19.90 10.93
C ASN A 127 14.22 -20.41 9.51
N PHE A 128 14.95 -19.66 8.69
CA PHE A 128 15.39 -20.15 7.38
C PHE A 128 16.29 -21.38 7.56
N ASN A 129 15.88 -22.47 6.93
CA ASN A 129 16.58 -23.74 6.92
C ASN A 129 16.35 -24.45 5.58
N TYR A 130 16.62 -23.72 4.50
CA TYR A 130 16.53 -24.17 3.13
C TYR A 130 17.79 -24.92 2.69
N LEU A 131 17.64 -25.84 1.77
CA LEU A 131 18.71 -26.55 1.08
C LEU A 131 18.79 -26.07 -0.38
N ASP A 132 19.89 -26.42 -1.03
CA ASP A 132 20.01 -26.27 -2.48
C ASP A 132 18.84 -26.99 -3.20
N ASN A 133 18.29 -26.34 -4.22
CA ASN A 133 17.13 -26.76 -5.00
C ASN A 133 15.76 -26.77 -4.27
N ASP A 134 15.68 -26.28 -3.03
CA ASP A 134 14.39 -26.12 -2.35
C ASP A 134 13.52 -25.08 -3.05
N LEU A 135 12.20 -25.26 -2.94
CA LEU A 135 11.21 -24.30 -3.40
C LEU A 135 10.76 -23.43 -2.22
N ALA A 136 10.67 -22.12 -2.45
CA ALA A 136 10.13 -21.17 -1.50
C ALA A 136 9.09 -20.27 -2.18
N THR A 137 8.04 -19.91 -1.45
CA THR A 137 7.04 -18.94 -1.91
C THR A 137 7.38 -17.55 -1.39
N VAL A 138 7.80 -16.66 -2.28
CA VAL A 138 8.12 -15.27 -1.97
C VAL A 138 6.92 -14.39 -2.26
N THR A 139 6.52 -13.57 -1.30
CA THR A 139 5.50 -12.53 -1.50
C THR A 139 6.07 -11.18 -1.10
N ILE A 140 5.97 -10.20 -1.98
CA ILE A 140 6.24 -8.79 -1.66
C ILE A 140 4.93 -8.03 -1.57
N ILE A 141 4.85 -7.09 -0.63
CA ILE A 141 3.81 -6.06 -0.57
C ILE A 141 4.51 -4.72 -0.65
N VAL A 142 4.12 -3.88 -1.61
CA VAL A 142 4.70 -2.56 -1.84
C VAL A 142 3.66 -1.46 -1.69
N GLN A 143 4.13 -0.24 -1.45
CA GLN A 143 3.32 0.96 -1.51
C GLN A 143 3.92 1.96 -2.47
N SER A 144 3.05 2.71 -3.17
CA SER A 144 3.51 3.88 -3.92
C SER A 144 3.92 5.03 -2.99
N THR A 145 4.74 5.92 -3.50
CA THR A 145 4.92 7.25 -2.90
C THR A 145 3.58 8.01 -2.83
N VAL A 146 3.42 8.88 -1.83
CA VAL A 146 2.20 9.69 -1.66
C VAL A 146 2.07 10.69 -2.80
N SER A 147 0.95 10.67 -3.50
CA SER A 147 0.58 11.65 -4.53
C SER A 147 -0.91 11.96 -4.41
N ASP A 148 -1.28 13.24 -4.48
CA ASP A 148 -2.66 13.72 -4.30
C ASP A 148 -3.37 13.24 -3.02
N GLY A 149 -2.57 13.06 -1.95
CA GLY A 149 -3.03 12.65 -0.62
C GLY A 149 -3.46 11.19 -0.52
N VAL A 150 -3.08 10.35 -1.49
CA VAL A 150 -3.31 8.90 -1.52
C VAL A 150 -2.02 8.16 -1.86
N GLN A 151 -1.99 6.88 -1.51
CA GLN A 151 -0.97 5.91 -1.92
C GLN A 151 -1.70 4.71 -2.50
N GLY A 152 -1.09 4.05 -3.48
CA GLY A 152 -1.51 2.76 -3.95
C GLY A 152 -0.75 1.64 -3.25
N THR A 153 -1.35 0.46 -3.20
CA THR A 153 -0.72 -0.78 -2.71
C THR A 153 -0.82 -1.85 -3.77
N ASP A 154 0.23 -2.64 -3.90
CA ASP A 154 0.22 -3.83 -4.74
C ASP A 154 1.05 -4.97 -4.10
N SER A 155 0.82 -6.19 -4.55
CA SER A 155 1.54 -7.37 -4.08
C SER A 155 1.79 -8.38 -5.18
N GLU A 156 3.00 -8.94 -5.21
CA GLU A 156 3.37 -10.03 -6.11
C GLU A 156 3.76 -11.26 -5.30
N THR A 157 3.31 -12.43 -5.76
CA THR A 157 3.68 -13.73 -5.19
C THR A 157 4.33 -14.59 -6.27
N ALA A 158 5.52 -15.10 -5.99
CA ALA A 158 6.27 -15.99 -6.87
C ALA A 158 6.80 -17.20 -6.11
N GLU A 159 6.69 -18.38 -6.73
CA GLU A 159 7.49 -19.54 -6.33
C GLU A 159 8.89 -19.42 -6.93
N VAL A 160 9.90 -19.63 -6.11
CA VAL A 160 11.31 -19.59 -6.52
C VAL A 160 12.00 -20.88 -6.12
N ARG A 161 12.98 -21.29 -6.92
CA ARG A 161 13.93 -22.36 -6.60
C ARG A 161 15.21 -21.73 -6.08
N LEU A 162 15.60 -22.15 -4.89
CA LEU A 162 16.78 -21.68 -4.20
C LEU A 162 18.02 -22.43 -4.67
N SER A 163 19.14 -21.73 -4.77
CA SER A 163 20.41 -22.21 -5.31
C SER A 163 21.57 -21.62 -4.52
N VAL A 164 22.51 -22.46 -4.10
CA VAL A 164 23.64 -22.08 -3.20
C VAL A 164 24.91 -21.74 -3.98
#